data_AF-A0A2G2QVW0-F1
#
_entry.id   AF-A0A2G2QVW0-F1
#
_cell.length_a   1.000
_cell.length_b   1.000
_cell.length_c   1.000
_cell.angle_alpha   90.00
_cell.angle_beta   90.00
_cell.angle_gamma   90.00
#
_symmetry.space_group_name_H-M   'P 1'
#
loop_
_entity.id
_entity.type
_entity.pdbx_description
1 polymer ?
#
loop_
_entity_poly.entity_id
_entity_poly.type
_entity_poly.pdbx_seq_one_letter_code
_entity_poly.pdbx_strand_id
1 'polypeptide(L)' 'MPIPNPRELRLAVRSGQFTGHTSGHCRGFVQGNVVILPEDWAGEFLRFCQLNPKPCPLIAVSDAGQYSLPP' A
#
# COMPACT_ATOMS: atom_id res chain seq x y z
N MET A 1 12.07 19.13 3.23
CA MET A 1 11.16 19.54 2.15
C MET A 1 10.40 18.32 1.65
N PRO A 2 9.14 18.45 1.22
CA PRO A 2 8.36 17.31 0.74
C PRO A 2 8.90 16.77 -0.59
N ILE A 3 9.11 15.46 -0.66
CA ILE A 3 9.43 14.70 -1.88
C ILE A 3 8.16 14.64 -2.76
N PRO A 4 8.17 15.18 -3.99
CA PRO A 4 6.94 15.36 -4.78
C PRO A 4 6.55 14.12 -5.60
N ASN A 5 7.50 13.23 -5.91
CA ASN A 5 7.27 12.08 -6.80
C ASN A 5 7.20 10.76 -6.01
N PRO A 6 6.17 9.90 -6.22
CA PRO A 6 6.07 8.61 -5.53
C PRO A 6 7.24 7.67 -5.77
N ARG A 7 7.82 7.66 -6.99
CA ARG A 7 8.97 6.83 -7.33
C ARG A 7 10.20 7.24 -6.52
N GLU A 8 10.47 8.55 -6.42
CA GLU A 8 11.59 9.08 -5.64
C GLU A 8 11.42 8.76 -4.14
N LEU A 9 10.23 8.98 -3.58
CA LEU A 9 9.96 8.68 -2.18
C LEU A 9 10.17 7.19 -1.87
N ARG A 10 9.62 6.29 -2.70
CA ARG A 10 9.82 4.84 -2.52
C ARG A 10 11.28 4.40 -2.63
N LEU A 11 12.08 5.06 -3.48
CA LEU A 11 13.51 4.79 -3.58
C LEU A 11 14.28 5.26 -2.35
N ALA A 12 13.94 6.44 -1.79
CA ALA A 12 14.53 6.95 -0.57
C ALA A 12 14.19 6.08 0.66
N VAL A 13 12.96 5.55 0.72
CA VAL A 13 12.57 4.56 1.73
C VAL A 13 13.38 3.27 1.56
N ARG A 14 13.50 2.77 0.33
CA ARG A 14 14.25 1.54 0.03
C ARG A 14 15.74 1.65 0.36
N SER A 15 16.34 2.82 0.17
CA SER A 15 17.75 3.07 0.50
C SER A 15 17.99 3.38 1.98
N GLY A 16 16.94 3.50 2.80
CA GLY A 16 17.04 3.89 4.21
C GLY A 16 17.32 5.39 4.43
N GLN A 17 17.31 6.21 3.37
CA GLN A 17 17.51 7.67 3.46
C GLN A 17 16.28 8.40 3.99
N PHE A 18 15.11 7.78 3.95
CA PHE A 18 13.87 8.31 4.50
C PHE A 18 13.25 7.30 5.48
N THR A 19 13.09 7.72 6.73
CA THR A 19 12.55 6.92 7.84
C THR A 19 11.38 7.58 8.57
N GLY A 20 10.89 8.73 8.05
CA GLY A 20 9.80 9.49 8.65
C GLY A 20 8.40 9.10 8.15
N HIS A 21 7.40 9.89 8.54
CA HIS A 21 6.02 9.72 8.07
C HIS A 21 5.84 10.25 6.64
N THR A 22 5.04 9.58 5.82
CA THR A 22 4.80 9.96 4.41
C THR A 22 3.80 11.12 4.25
N SER A 23 3.17 11.58 5.34
CA SER A 23 2.21 12.68 5.32
C SER A 23 2.84 13.97 4.74
N GLY A 24 2.14 14.60 3.81
CA GLY A 24 2.63 15.82 3.14
C GLY A 24 3.58 15.59 1.97
N HIS A 25 3.99 14.34 1.70
CA HIS A 25 4.75 13.97 0.51
C HIS A 25 3.81 13.56 -0.64
N CYS A 26 4.31 13.65 -1.88
CA CYS A 26 3.62 13.17 -3.08
C CYS A 26 2.18 13.71 -3.25
N ARG A 27 2.01 15.03 -3.08
CA ARG A 27 0.70 15.68 -3.25
C ARG A 27 0.09 15.35 -4.62
N GLY A 28 -1.19 14.97 -4.63
CA GLY A 28 -1.91 14.56 -5.84
C GLY A 28 -1.87 13.06 -6.12
N PHE A 29 -1.12 12.28 -5.34
CA PHE A 29 -1.11 10.82 -5.41
C PHE A 29 -1.82 10.21 -4.20
N VAL A 30 -2.49 9.08 -4.42
CA VAL A 30 -3.08 8.30 -3.34
C VAL A 30 -1.98 7.63 -2.52
N GLN A 31 -2.04 7.79 -1.19
CA GLN A 31 -1.30 6.97 -0.24
C GLN A 31 -2.28 5.95 0.34
N GLY A 32 -1.86 4.70 0.43
CA GLY A 32 -2.69 3.60 0.91
C GLY A 32 -1.98 2.76 1.94
N ASN A 33 -2.78 2.02 2.71
CA ASN A 33 -2.27 0.99 3.60
C ASN A 33 -1.98 -0.28 2.80
N VAL A 34 -1.03 -1.08 3.28
CA VAL A 34 -0.73 -2.41 2.74
C VAL A 34 -0.84 -3.43 3.86
N VAL A 35 -1.47 -4.56 3.56
CA VAL A 35 -1.60 -5.72 4.46
C VAL A 35 -1.10 -6.93 3.69
N ILE A 36 -0.12 -7.64 4.25
CA ILE A 36 0.49 -8.84 3.66
C ILE A 36 0.23 -9.98 4.64
N LEU A 37 -0.46 -11.02 4.17
CA LEU A 37 -0.89 -12.16 4.97
C LEU A 37 -0.46 -13.47 4.31
N PRO A 38 -0.29 -14.56 5.08
CA PRO A 38 -0.22 -15.91 4.51
C PRO A 38 -1.48 -16.22 3.69
N GLU A 39 -1.32 -17.05 2.66
CA GLU A 39 -2.40 -17.41 1.72
C GLU A 39 -3.64 -17.97 2.43
N ASP A 40 -3.43 -18.80 3.46
CA ASP A 40 -4.49 -19.41 4.28
C ASP A 40 -5.47 -18.38 4.89
N TRP A 41 -5.02 -17.14 5.13
CA TRP A 41 -5.83 -16.06 5.70
C TRP A 41 -6.36 -15.07 4.66
N ALA A 42 -5.82 -15.08 3.44
CA ALA A 42 -6.10 -14.05 2.44
C ALA A 42 -7.57 -14.04 1.99
N GLY A 43 -8.18 -15.23 1.85
CA GLY A 43 -9.59 -15.37 1.45
C GLY A 43 -10.56 -14.80 2.50
N GLU A 44 -10.32 -15.09 3.77
CA GLU A 44 -11.15 -14.56 4.87
C GLU A 44 -11.00 -13.04 5.00
N PHE A 45 -9.77 -12.52 4.87
CA PHE A 45 -9.52 -11.09 4.92
C PHE A 45 -10.13 -10.34 3.72
N LEU A 46 -10.08 -10.91 2.52
CA LEU A 46 -10.76 -10.36 1.35
C LEU A 46 -12.27 -10.24 1.58
N ARG A 47 -12.89 -11.31 2.11
CA ARG A 47 -14.31 -11.31 2.47
C ARG A 47 -14.61 -10.28 3.55
N PHE A 48 -13.74 -10.15 4.56
CA PHE A 48 -13.87 -9.10 5.58
C PHE A 48 -13.88 -7.70 4.95
N CYS A 49 -12.95 -7.40 4.04
CA CYS A 49 -12.93 -6.11 3.35
C CYS A 49 -14.20 -5.87 2.51
N GLN A 50 -14.69 -6.88 1.79
CA GLN A 50 -15.92 -6.79 0.99
C GLN A 50 -17.18 -6.54 1.85
N LEU A 51 -17.24 -7.14 3.05
CA LEU A 51 -18.32 -6.90 4.02
C LEU A 51 -18.21 -5.54 4.72
N ASN A 52 -17.02 -4.92 4.68
CA ASN A 52 -16.72 -3.67 5.37
C ASN A 52 -16.10 -2.62 4.42
N PRO A 53 -16.78 -2.22 3.32
CA PRO A 53 -16.17 -1.41 2.25
C PRO A 53 -15.85 0.03 2.68
N LYS A 54 -16.53 0.58 3.69
CA LYS A 54 -16.25 1.93 4.23
C LYS A 54 -14.95 1.98 5.02
N PRO A 55 -14.73 1.13 6.05
CA PRO A 55 -13.47 1.12 6.78
C PRO A 55 -12.33 0.41 6.01
N CYS A 56 -12.65 -0.49 5.07
CA CYS A 56 -11.67 -1.24 4.28
C CYS A 56 -11.90 -1.03 2.77
N PRO A 57 -11.65 0.19 2.25
CA PRO A 57 -11.76 0.45 0.82
C PRO A 57 -10.62 -0.26 0.08
N LEU A 58 -10.93 -1.42 -0.48
CA LEU A 58 -9.95 -2.25 -1.19
C LEU A 58 -9.57 -1.62 -2.53
N ILE A 59 -8.29 -1.34 -2.74
CA ILE A 59 -7.77 -0.72 -3.97
C ILE A 59 -7.34 -1.79 -4.98
N ALA A 60 -6.58 -2.79 -4.54
CA ALA A 60 -6.08 -3.88 -5.36
C ALA A 60 -5.68 -5.09 -4.50
N VAL A 61 -5.58 -6.26 -5.13
CA VAL A 61 -5.11 -7.51 -4.53
C VAL A 61 -4.10 -8.15 -5.51
N SER A 62 -3.01 -8.69 -5.00
CA SER A 62 -2.05 -9.50 -5.79
C SER A 62 -2.32 -10.99 -5.59
N ASP A 63 -1.82 -11.81 -6.51
CA ASP A 63 -1.74 -13.25 -6.29
C ASP A 63 -0.73 -13.59 -5.18
N ALA A 64 -0.86 -14.78 -4.58
CA ALA A 64 0.08 -15.27 -3.59
C ALA A 64 1.52 -15.29 -4.15
N GLY A 65 2.46 -14.72 -3.39
CA GLY A 65 3.86 -14.59 -3.79
C GLY A 65 4.17 -13.46 -4.78
N GLN A 66 3.17 -12.76 -5.33
CA GLN A 66 3.38 -11.61 -6.21
C GLN A 66 3.57 -10.32 -5.41
N TYR A 67 4.69 -9.63 -5.63
CA TYR A 67 5.03 -8.37 -4.94
C TYR A 67 4.48 -7.11 -5.65
N SER A 68 4.03 -7.25 -6.89
CA SER A 68 3.43 -6.16 -7.67
C SER A 68 1.92 -6.27 -7.67
N LEU A 69 1.26 -5.12 -7.62
CA LEU A 69 -0.18 -5.02 -7.83
C LEU A 69 -0.47 -4.73 -9.32
N PRO A 70 -1.60 -5.20 -9.85
CA PRO A 70 -2.06 -4.78 -11.18
C PRO A 70 -2.19 -3.25 -11.25
N PRO A 71 -1.96 -2.65 -12.43
CA PRO A 71 -1.98 -1.19 -12.63
C PRO A 71 -3.36 -0.57 -12.40
#